data_AF-A0A4V3M2K4-F1
#
_entry.id   AF-A0A4V3M2K4-F1
#
_cell.length_a   1.000
_cell.length_b   1.000
_cell.length_c   1.000
_cell.angle_alpha   90.00
_cell.angle_beta   90.00
_cell.angle_gamma   90.00
#
_symmetry.space_group_name_H-M   'P 1'
#
loop_
_entity.id
_entity.type
_entity.pdbx_description
1 polymer ?
#
loop_
_entity_poly.entity_id
_entity_poly.type
_entity_poly.pdbx_seq_one_letter_code
_entity_poly.pdbx_strand_id
1 'polypeptide(L)'
;GTCDTEVVLGAVEHWGLEVALTRFVGMFAFGLWDAKTRTLHLARDRMGEKPIYVAPTRHALVFGSELKAIRCLPDFHPELDLAAARAMLSTGWVPDD
;
A
#
# COMPACT_ATOMS: atom_id res chain seq x y z
N GLY A 1 17.49 -1.38 -18.76
CA GLY A 1 16.67 -1.34 -17.55
C GLY A 1 17.22 -2.35 -16.59
N THR A 2 17.44 -1.95 -15.33
CA THR A 2 17.90 -2.81 -14.23
C THR A 2 17.31 -2.31 -12.91
N CYS A 3 16.02 -1.93 -12.91
CA CYS A 3 15.34 -1.46 -11.69
C CYS A 3 14.33 -2.50 -11.18
N ASP A 4 14.11 -2.51 -9.87
CA ASP A 4 13.21 -3.45 -9.20
C ASP A 4 11.77 -3.39 -9.76
N THR A 5 11.35 -2.22 -10.26
CA THR A 5 10.02 -2.04 -10.88
C THR A 5 9.85 -2.84 -12.17
N GLU A 6 10.89 -2.95 -13.00
CA GLU A 6 10.83 -3.76 -14.23
C GLU A 6 10.73 -5.25 -13.89
N VAL A 7 11.41 -5.69 -12.82
CA VAL A 7 11.33 -7.07 -12.31
C VAL A 7 9.94 -7.38 -11.78
N VAL A 8 9.35 -6.47 -10.99
CA VAL A 8 7.97 -6.61 -10.48
C VAL A 8 6.97 -6.70 -11.63
N LEU A 9 7.05 -5.79 -12.61
CA LEU A 9 6.12 -5.78 -13.74
C LEU A 9 6.27 -7.05 -14.58
N GLY A 10 7.49 -7.46 -14.92
CA GLY A 10 7.74 -8.67 -15.69
C GLY A 10 7.27 -9.94 -14.97
N ALA A 11 7.43 -10.02 -13.65
CA ALA A 11 6.92 -11.13 -12.86
C ALA A 11 5.38 -11.20 -12.85
N VAL A 12 4.72 -10.05 -12.71
CA VAL A 12 3.26 -9.96 -12.78
C VAL A 12 2.74 -10.33 -14.17
N GLU A 13 3.40 -9.88 -15.24
CA GLU A 13 3.02 -10.25 -16.61
C GLU A 13 3.22 -11.75 -16.89
N HIS A 14 4.27 -12.34 -16.34
CA HIS A 14 4.60 -13.75 -16.60
C HIS A 14 3.79 -14.74 -15.76
N TRP A 15 3.50 -14.42 -14.50
CA TRP A 15 2.86 -15.35 -13.56
C TRP A 15 1.47 -14.89 -13.07
N GLY A 16 1.07 -13.65 -13.33
CA GLY A 16 -0.08 -13.01 -12.68
C GLY A 16 0.28 -12.49 -11.28
N LEU A 17 -0.51 -11.53 -10.79
CA LEU A 17 -0.23 -10.80 -9.55
C LEU A 17 -0.11 -11.73 -8.33
N GLU A 18 -1.12 -12.57 -8.08
CA GLU A 18 -1.16 -13.44 -6.90
C GLU A 18 0.07 -14.35 -6.81
N VAL A 19 0.40 -15.02 -7.91
CA VAL A 19 1.56 -15.94 -7.95
C VAL A 19 2.87 -15.17 -7.86
N ALA A 20 2.97 -13.99 -8.47
CA ALA A 20 4.16 -13.13 -8.37
C ALA A 20 4.40 -12.70 -6.91
N LEU A 21 3.36 -12.30 -6.17
CA LEU A 21 3.47 -11.91 -4.75
C LEU A 21 4.01 -13.04 -3.86
N THR A 22 3.67 -14.30 -4.15
CA THR A 22 4.23 -15.45 -3.40
C THR A 22 5.73 -15.66 -3.63
N ARG A 23 6.28 -15.10 -4.71
CA ARG A 23 7.68 -15.27 -5.14
C ARG A 23 8.57 -14.10 -4.74
N PHE A 24 8.00 -12.94 -4.43
CA PHE A 24 8.79 -11.78 -4.03
C PHE A 24 9.42 -12.01 -2.65
N VAL A 25 10.74 -11.82 -2.59
CA VAL A 25 11.53 -11.92 -1.36
C VAL A 25 12.21 -10.58 -1.13
N GLY A 26 11.91 -9.96 0.02
CA GLY A 26 12.45 -8.66 0.40
C GLY A 26 11.36 -7.67 0.80
N MET A 27 11.77 -6.41 0.96
CA MET A 27 10.88 -5.30 1.26
C MET A 27 10.30 -4.69 0.00
N PHE A 28 8.99 -4.57 -0.09
CA PHE A 28 8.35 -3.89 -1.20
C PHE A 28 7.02 -3.28 -0.77
N ALA A 29 6.67 -2.18 -1.44
CA ALA A 29 5.35 -1.58 -1.42
C ALA A 29 5.12 -0.97 -2.79
N PHE A 30 4.08 -1.39 -3.50
CA PHE A 30 3.78 -0.87 -4.83
C PHE A 30 2.27 -0.79 -5.10
N GLY A 31 1.92 0.07 -6.06
CA GLY A 31 0.59 0.12 -6.67
C GLY A 31 0.66 -0.38 -8.11
N LEU A 32 -0.23 -1.29 -8.48
CA LEU A 32 -0.38 -1.81 -9.84
C LEU A 32 -1.79 -1.47 -10.34
N TRP A 33 -1.86 -0.70 -11.42
CA TRP A 33 -3.12 -0.40 -12.10
C TRP A 33 -3.33 -1.34 -13.28
N ASP A 34 -4.34 -2.22 -13.17
CA ASP A 34 -4.81 -3.00 -14.29
C ASP A 34 -5.83 -2.18 -15.10
N ALA A 35 -5.39 -1.66 -16.25
CA ALA A 35 -6.23 -0.86 -17.13
C ALA A 35 -7.37 -1.65 -17.78
N LYS A 36 -7.26 -2.98 -17.92
CA LYS A 36 -8.30 -3.82 -18.54
C LYS A 36 -9.48 -4.02 -17.60
N THR A 37 -9.19 -4.32 -16.33
CA THR A 37 -10.21 -4.52 -15.30
C THR A 37 -10.58 -3.23 -14.56
N ARG A 38 -9.79 -2.17 -14.74
CA ARG A 38 -9.89 -0.90 -14.01
C ARG A 38 -9.74 -1.10 -12.50
N THR A 39 -8.77 -1.92 -12.12
CA THR A 39 -8.50 -2.30 -10.73
C THR A 39 -7.16 -1.75 -10.27
N LEU A 40 -7.14 -1.09 -9.11
CA LEU A 40 -5.91 -0.71 -8.43
C LEU A 40 -5.58 -1.77 -7.37
N HIS A 41 -4.46 -2.46 -7.55
CA HIS A 41 -3.89 -3.35 -6.55
C HIS A 41 -2.83 -2.59 -5.75
N LEU A 42 -2.94 -2.60 -4.44
CA LEU A 42 -1.91 -2.10 -3.53
C LEU A 42 -1.32 -3.31 -2.79
N ALA A 43 -0.02 -3.51 -2.92
CA ALA A 43 0.67 -4.66 -2.33
C ALA A 43 1.88 -4.22 -1.52
N ARG A 44 2.04 -4.81 -0.34
CA ARG A 44 3.21 -4.62 0.54
C ARG A 44 3.79 -5.97 0.95
N ASP A 45 5.04 -5.96 1.41
CA ASP A 45 5.69 -7.14 1.96
C ASP A 45 4.98 -7.66 3.22
N ARG A 46 5.21 -8.93 3.55
CA ARG A 46 4.50 -9.63 4.66
C ARG A 46 4.78 -9.04 6.02
N MET A 47 5.95 -8.43 6.21
CA MET A 47 6.33 -7.80 7.48
C MET A 47 5.86 -6.35 7.54
N GLY A 48 5.36 -5.79 6.43
CA GLY A 48 4.91 -4.41 6.32
C GLY A 48 6.05 -3.41 6.52
N GLU A 49 7.29 -3.75 6.14
CA GLU A 49 8.43 -2.86 6.37
C GLU A 49 8.28 -1.56 5.57
N LYS A 50 7.70 -1.64 4.37
CA LYS A 50 7.33 -0.44 3.61
C LYS A 50 5.85 -0.09 3.81
N PRO A 51 5.55 1.09 4.39
CA PRO A 51 4.18 1.51 4.62
C PRO A 51 3.47 1.87 3.30
N ILE A 52 2.18 1.56 3.25
CA ILE A 52 1.22 2.12 2.29
C ILE A 52 0.06 2.67 3.12
N TYR A 53 -0.09 3.99 3.13
CA TYR A 53 -1.26 4.65 3.67
C TYR A 53 -2.30 4.76 2.57
N VAL A 54 -3.56 4.48 2.91
CA VAL A 54 -4.70 4.57 1.99
C VAL A 54 -5.79 5.37 2.68
N ALA A 55 -6.38 6.31 1.95
CA ALA A 55 -7.52 7.07 2.44
C ALA A 55 -8.56 7.25 1.32
N PRO A 56 -9.85 7.03 1.61
CA PRO A 56 -10.91 7.50 0.74
C PRO A 56 -11.05 9.03 0.88
N THR A 57 -11.37 9.67 -0.24
CA THR A 57 -11.83 11.06 -0.30
C THR A 57 -13.22 11.07 -0.93
N ARG A 58 -13.85 12.25 -1.02
CA ARG A 58 -15.17 12.38 -1.64
C ARG A 58 -15.23 11.88 -3.09
N HIS A 59 -14.11 11.98 -3.83
CA HIS A 59 -14.09 11.75 -5.28
C HIS A 59 -13.05 10.72 -5.74
N ALA A 60 -12.17 10.27 -4.85
CA ALA A 60 -11.06 9.39 -5.20
C ALA A 60 -10.61 8.55 -4.00
N LEU A 61 -9.83 7.52 -4.28
CA LEU A 61 -9.00 6.86 -3.28
C LEU A 61 -7.56 7.36 -3.47
N VAL A 62 -6.95 7.81 -2.38
CA VAL A 62 -5.57 8.30 -2.38
C VAL A 62 -4.70 7.36 -1.57
N PHE A 63 -3.47 7.17 -2.01
CA PHE A 63 -2.50 6.35 -1.31
C PHE A 63 -1.10 6.95 -1.42
N GLY A 64 -0.24 6.60 -0.47
CA GLY A 64 1.14 7.06 -0.45
C GLY A 64 1.98 6.32 0.58
N SER A 65 3.29 6.39 0.45
CA SER A 65 4.22 5.78 1.40
C SER A 65 4.35 6.57 2.71
N GLU A 66 3.82 7.79 2.77
CA GLU A 66 3.89 8.63 3.96
C GLU A 66 2.55 9.31 4.23
N LEU A 67 2.10 9.28 5.49
CA LEU A 67 0.83 9.93 5.89
C LEU A 67 0.84 11.43 5.58
N LYS A 68 2.00 12.09 5.64
CA LYS A 68 2.14 13.51 5.30
C LYS A 68 1.74 13.83 3.86
N ALA A 69 1.91 12.89 2.92
CA ALA A 69 1.52 13.08 1.52
C ALA A 69 -0.01 13.16 1.39
N ILE A 70 -0.74 12.39 2.19
CA ILE A 70 -2.21 12.40 2.23
C ILE A 70 -2.72 13.62 3.00
N ARG A 71 -2.05 14.00 4.09
CA ARG A 71 -2.43 15.17 4.93
C ARG A 71 -2.42 16.51 4.21
N CYS A 72 -1.71 16.62 3.08
CA CYS A 72 -1.71 17.83 2.27
C CYS A 72 -2.98 18.01 1.43
N LEU A 73 -3.87 17.01 1.37
CA LEU A 73 -5.09 17.08 0.57
C LEU A 73 -6.16 17.93 1.29
N PRO A 74 -6.77 18.93 0.62
CA PRO A 74 -7.77 19.80 1.23
C PRO A 74 -8.97 19.06 1.82
N ASP A 75 -9.38 17.97 1.14
CA ASP A 75 -10.55 17.17 1.50
C ASP A 75 -10.24 16.02 2.48
N PHE A 76 -9.01 15.96 3.00
CA PHE A 76 -8.61 14.94 3.97
C PHE A 76 -8.71 15.50 5.40
N HIS A 77 -9.74 15.06 6.12
CA HIS A 77 -9.97 15.40 7.52
C HIS A 77 -9.77 14.15 8.39
N PRO A 78 -8.55 13.88 8.88
CA PRO A 78 -8.29 12.70 9.67
C PRO A 78 -8.90 12.84 11.07
N GLU A 79 -9.60 11.80 11.51
CA GLU A 79 -9.99 11.64 12.91
C GLU A 79 -9.00 10.70 13.61
N LEU A 80 -8.70 10.99 14.88
CA LEU A 80 -7.82 10.14 15.67
C LEU A 80 -8.61 8.94 16.20
N ASP A 81 -8.26 7.75 15.71
CA ASP A 81 -8.72 6.51 16.33
C ASP A 81 -7.90 6.25 17.61
N LEU A 82 -8.55 6.44 18.76
CA LEU A 82 -7.92 6.22 20.07
C LEU A 82 -7.61 4.75 20.34
N ALA A 83 -8.36 3.80 19.76
CA ALA A 83 -8.07 2.38 19.89
C ALA A 83 -6.80 2.02 19.11
N ALA A 84 -6.68 2.50 17.86
CA ALA A 84 -5.46 2.35 17.07
C ALA A 84 -4.26 3.04 17.73
N ALA A 85 -4.44 4.27 18.25
CA ALA A 85 -3.37 4.96 18.97
C ALA A 85 -2.92 4.18 20.21
N ARG A 86 -3.86 3.60 20.97
CA ARG A 86 -3.56 2.76 22.12
C ARG A 86 -2.83 1.47 21.71
N ALA A 87 -3.27 0.80 20.65
CA ALA A 87 -2.60 -0.38 20.12
C ALA A 87 -1.15 -0.04 19.77
N MET A 88 -0.94 1.00 18.94
CA MET A 88 0.39 1.47 18.56
C MET A 88 1.29 1.76 19.77
N LEU A 89 0.78 2.49 20.77
CA LEU A 89 1.56 2.85 21.96
C LEU A 89 1.87 1.66 22.89
N SER A 90 1.04 0.62 22.87
CA SER A 90 1.19 -0.53 23.76
C SER A 90 1.93 -1.71 23.15
N THR A 91 1.82 -1.92 21.84
CA THR A 91 2.40 -3.07 21.12
C THR A 91 3.40 -2.68 20.04
N GLY A 92 3.47 -1.40 19.67
CA GLY A 92 4.26 -0.93 18.53
C GLY A 92 3.64 -1.23 17.16
N TRP A 93 2.40 -1.71 17.12
CA TRP A 93 1.72 -2.11 15.89
C TRP A 93 0.20 -1.91 16.00
N VAL A 94 -0.44 -1.58 14.87
CA VAL A 94 -1.90 -1.49 14.75
C VAL A 94 -2.37 -2.70 13.96
N PRO A 95 -3.28 -3.53 14.51
CA PRO A 95 -3.84 -4.64 13.77
C PRO A 95 -4.56 -4.20 12.50
N ASP A 96 -4.35 -4.96 11.42
CA ASP A 96 -5.26 -4.91 10.27
C ASP A 96 -6.53 -5.67 10.71
N ASP A 97 -7.67 -4.97 10.84
CA ASP A 97 -8.98 -5.57 11.19
C ASP A 97 -9.51 -6.53 10.11
#